data_AF-A0A348YM55-F1
#
_entry.id   AF-A0A348YM55-F1
#
_cell.length_a   1.000
_cell.length_b   1.000
_cell.length_c   1.000
_cell.angle_alpha   90.00
_cell.angle_beta   90.00
_cell.angle_gamma   90.00
#
_symmetry.space_group_name_H-M   'P 1'
#
loop_
_entity.id
_entity.type
_entity.pdbx_description
1 polymer ?
#
loop_
_entity_poly.entity_id
_entity_poly.type
_entity_poly.pdbx_seq_one_letter_code
_entity_poly.pdbx_strand_id
1 'polypeptide(L)'
;MLLTFLRLKNGQPDFHQVQVQMKYLILVKSSPSKKSNHSFLLNLLRCIETSKDQIQGVFFTGKAAEIAGSMNNGDAALLKKEFVALNEEFKIKLFVCGYAFRQIWKNVEAVDSHFVISGNMELSVLAIDSDRLMEF
;
A
#
# COMPACT_ATOMS: atom_id res chain seq x y z
N MET A 1 4.22 -6.60 16.62
CA MET A 1 4.91 -6.17 17.87
C MET A 1 4.35 -6.99 19.03
N LEU A 2 5.19 -7.49 19.95
CA LEU A 2 4.74 -8.24 21.12
C LEU A 2 4.44 -7.27 22.26
N LEU A 3 3.18 -7.18 22.68
CA LEU A 3 2.81 -6.47 23.90
C LEU A 3 2.52 -7.48 24.99
N THR A 4 3.17 -7.29 26.14
CA THR A 4 2.92 -8.08 27.35
C THR A 4 1.90 -7.32 28.20
N PHE A 5 0.70 -7.87 28.32
CA PHE A 5 -0.32 -7.35 29.23
C PHE A 5 -0.27 -8.13 30.54
N LEU A 6 -0.22 -7.40 31.66
CA LEU A 6 -0.41 -7.97 33.00
C LEU A 6 -1.91 -7.99 33.30
N ARG A 7 -2.51 -9.17 33.35
CA ARG A 7 -3.88 -9.35 33.85
C ARG A 7 -3.81 -10.17 35.13
N LEU A 8 -4.54 -9.75 36.17
CA LEU A 8 -4.70 -10.57 37.36
C LEU A 8 -5.82 -11.58 37.10
N LYS A 9 -5.46 -12.87 37.06
CA LYS A 9 -6.44 -13.97 37.00
C LYS A 9 -6.37 -14.69 38.34
N ASN A 10 -7.45 -14.65 39.11
CA ASN A 10 -7.51 -15.20 40.47
C ASN A 10 -6.42 -14.65 41.41
N GLY A 11 -6.03 -13.38 41.26
CA GLY A 11 -5.01 -12.75 42.10
C GLY A 11 -3.56 -13.11 41.76
N GLN A 12 -3.31 -13.89 40.70
CA GLN A 12 -1.97 -14.15 40.17
C GLN A 12 -1.73 -13.43 38.83
N PRO A 13 -0.51 -12.93 38.58
CA PRO A 13 -0.16 -12.33 37.31
C PRO A 13 -0.17 -13.37 36.19
N ASP A 14 -1.08 -13.20 35.24
CA ASP A 14 -1.17 -13.97 34.00
C ASP A 14 -0.57 -13.13 32.86
N PHE A 15 0.52 -13.63 32.27
CA PHE A 15 1.23 -12.95 31.18
C PHE A 15 0.81 -13.58 29.86
N HIS A 16 -0.08 -12.89 29.15
CA HIS A 16 -0.41 -13.25 27.77
C HIS A 16 0.37 -12.37 26.79
N GLN A 17 1.06 -13.03 25.86
CA GLN A 17 1.65 -12.39 24.70
C GLN A 17 0.54 -12.15 23.68
N VAL A 18 0.17 -10.89 23.48
CA VAL A 18 -0.76 -10.52 22.41
C VAL A 18 0.08 -10.12 21.21
N GLN A 19 -0.02 -10.90 20.12
CA GLN A 19 0.51 -10.48 18.83
C GLN A 19 -0.40 -9.38 18.28
N VAL A 20 0.09 -8.14 18.29
CA VAL A 20 -0.63 -7.02 17.69
C VAL A 20 -0.36 -7.04 16.19
N GLN A 21 -1.44 -7.24 15.42
CA GLN A 21 -1.48 -7.05 13.98
C GLN A 21 -1.31 -5.57 13.68
N MET A 22 -0.34 -5.23 12.84
CA MET A 22 -0.05 -3.85 12.43
C MET A 22 -0.75 -3.52 11.10
N LYS A 23 -1.23 -2.29 10.96
CA LYS A 23 -1.76 -1.74 9.72
C LYS A 23 -0.76 -0.82 9.04
N TYR A 24 -0.45 -1.11 7.78
CA TYR A 24 0.49 -0.35 6.97
C TYR A 24 -0.22 0.41 5.86
N LEU A 25 0.14 1.68 5.70
CA LEU A 25 -0.07 2.44 4.48
C LEU A 25 1.25 2.55 3.73
N ILE A 26 1.21 2.27 2.44
CA ILE A 26 2.39 2.29 1.57
C ILE A 26 2.26 3.47 0.62
N LEU A 27 3.23 4.37 0.64
CA LEU A 27 3.30 5.52 -0.26
C LEU A 27 4.40 5.29 -1.31
N VAL A 28 4.03 5.29 -2.58
CA VAL A 28 4.95 5.06 -3.70
C VAL A 28 5.08 6.35 -4.50
N LYS A 29 6.29 6.91 -4.58
CA LYS A 29 6.63 8.13 -5.33
C LYS A 29 7.54 7.84 -6.52
N SER A 30 8.29 6.75 -6.44
CA SER A 30 9.33 6.40 -7.41
C SER A 30 8.76 6.04 -8.78
N SER A 31 9.44 6.54 -9.83
CA SER A 31 9.14 6.23 -11.23
C SER A 31 9.10 4.71 -11.49
N PRO A 32 8.23 4.20 -12.37
CA PRO A 32 8.22 2.79 -12.78
C PRO A 32 9.57 2.30 -13.30
N SER A 33 10.39 3.20 -13.86
CA SER A 33 11.74 2.89 -14.34
C SER A 33 12.72 2.45 -13.24
N LYS A 34 12.42 2.68 -11.95
CA LYS A 34 13.25 2.23 -10.82
C LYS A 34 12.92 0.78 -10.42
N LYS A 35 13.16 -0.16 -11.33
CA LYS A 35 12.77 -1.58 -11.18
C LYS A 35 13.19 -2.19 -9.84
N SER A 36 14.43 -1.98 -9.41
CA SER A 36 14.95 -2.54 -8.16
C SER A 36 14.15 -2.12 -6.93
N ASN A 37 13.69 -0.87 -6.88
CA ASN A 37 12.87 -0.36 -5.78
C ASN A 37 11.51 -1.04 -5.76
N HIS A 38 10.91 -1.20 -6.94
CA HIS A 38 9.60 -1.82 -7.07
C HIS A 38 9.63 -3.32 -6.81
N SER A 39 10.66 -4.04 -7.27
CA SER A 39 10.84 -5.46 -6.94
C SER A 39 11.03 -5.69 -5.44
N PHE A 40 11.82 -4.83 -4.78
CA PHE A 40 11.95 -4.87 -3.31
C PHE A 40 10.60 -4.60 -2.64
N LEU A 41 9.88 -3.57 -3.10
CA LEU A 41 8.58 -3.21 -2.56
C LEU A 41 7.58 -4.38 -2.69
N LEU A 42 7.40 -4.94 -3.88
CA LEU A 42 6.47 -6.06 -4.12
C LEU A 42 6.77 -7.26 -3.20
N ASN A 43 8.05 -7.60 -3.01
CA ASN A 43 8.46 -8.65 -2.09
C ASN A 43 8.12 -8.30 -0.64
N LEU A 44 8.36 -7.06 -0.23
CA LEU A 44 8.01 -6.59 1.10
C LEU A 44 6.50 -6.66 1.34
N LEU A 45 5.67 -6.26 0.38
CA LEU A 45 4.21 -6.31 0.52
C LEU A 45 3.72 -7.75 0.75
N ARG A 46 4.29 -8.72 0.03
CA ARG A 46 4.01 -10.15 0.23
C ARG A 46 4.42 -10.62 1.63
N CYS A 47 5.59 -10.19 2.10
CA CYS A 47 6.05 -10.50 3.46
C CYS A 47 5.12 -9.94 4.55
N ILE A 48 4.60 -8.73 4.38
CA ILE A 48 3.67 -8.10 5.33
C ILE A 48 2.34 -8.88 5.39
N GLU A 49 1.73 -9.20 4.25
CA GLU A 49 0.45 -9.95 4.25
C GLU A 49 0.61 -11.37 4.80
N THR A 50 1.76 -12.00 4.56
CA THR A 50 2.04 -13.34 5.10
C THR A 50 2.39 -13.36 6.58
N SER A 51 2.79 -12.22 7.18
CA SER A 51 3.12 -12.11 8.61
C SER A 51 1.90 -11.92 9.52
N LYS A 52 0.67 -11.95 8.95
CA LYS A 52 -0.60 -11.55 9.58
C LYS A 52 -0.72 -10.05 9.86
N ASP A 53 0.21 -9.23 9.40
CA ASP A 53 0.00 -7.79 9.34
C ASP A 53 -0.94 -7.45 8.18
N GLN A 54 -1.43 -6.21 8.13
CA GLN A 54 -2.40 -5.77 7.10
C GLN A 54 -1.86 -4.57 6.32
N ILE A 55 -1.93 -4.62 4.99
CA ILE A 55 -1.73 -3.44 4.15
C ILE A 55 -3.09 -2.79 3.89
N GLN A 56 -3.31 -1.61 4.48
CA GLN A 56 -4.54 -0.85 4.28
C GLN A 56 -4.67 -0.34 2.84
N GLY A 57 -3.54 -0.05 2.19
CA GLY A 57 -3.49 0.26 0.78
C GLY A 57 -2.10 0.69 0.30
N VAL A 58 -1.97 0.74 -1.02
CA VAL A 58 -0.80 1.28 -1.72
C VAL A 58 -1.23 2.55 -2.45
N PHE A 59 -0.63 3.68 -2.09
CA PHE A 59 -0.94 4.99 -2.62
C PHE A 59 0.16 5.46 -3.57
N PHE A 60 -0.15 5.55 -4.85
CA PHE A 60 0.75 6.00 -5.91
C PHE A 60 0.64 7.52 -6.11
N THR A 61 1.76 8.22 -6.01
CA THR A 61 1.84 9.66 -6.23
C THR A 61 3.13 10.03 -6.98
N GLY A 62 3.30 11.31 -7.29
CA GLY A 62 4.45 11.78 -8.05
C GLY A 62 4.59 11.04 -9.38
N LYS A 63 5.79 10.49 -9.65
CA LYS A 63 6.06 9.74 -10.89
C LYS A 63 5.44 8.33 -10.87
N ALA A 64 5.19 7.76 -9.70
CA ALA A 64 4.59 6.43 -9.58
C ALA A 64 3.12 6.41 -10.06
N ALA A 65 2.46 7.56 -10.11
CA ALA A 65 1.09 7.67 -10.61
C ALA A 65 0.94 7.16 -12.05
N GLU A 66 2.03 7.14 -12.85
CA GLU A 66 2.06 6.54 -14.18
C GLU A 66 1.55 5.09 -14.20
N ILE A 67 1.79 4.31 -13.14
CA ILE A 67 1.40 2.89 -13.04
C ILE A 67 -0.11 2.70 -13.16
N ALA A 68 -0.92 3.69 -12.78
CA ALA A 68 -2.37 3.58 -12.81
C ALA A 68 -2.98 3.78 -14.22
N GLY A 69 -2.18 4.08 -15.25
CA GLY A 69 -2.68 4.28 -16.60
C GLY A 69 -3.23 3.01 -17.24
N SER A 70 -4.40 3.09 -17.87
CA SER A 70 -5.05 1.97 -18.57
C SER A 70 -4.24 1.52 -19.78
N MET A 71 -3.64 2.47 -20.51
CA MET A 71 -2.85 2.22 -21.72
C MET A 71 -1.33 2.26 -21.50
N ASN A 72 -0.86 1.87 -20.31
CA ASN A 72 0.58 1.79 -20.03
C ASN A 72 1.33 0.90 -21.03
N ASN A 73 2.57 1.27 -21.30
CA ASN A 73 3.52 0.45 -22.06
C ASN A 73 4.83 0.26 -21.27
N GLY A 74 5.69 -0.63 -21.76
CA GLY A 74 7.01 -0.89 -21.18
C GLY A 74 6.97 -1.29 -19.69
N ASP A 75 7.87 -0.70 -18.91
CA ASP A 75 8.08 -1.03 -17.50
C ASP A 75 6.85 -0.74 -16.63
N ALA A 76 6.13 0.35 -16.93
CA ALA A 76 4.92 0.72 -16.19
C ALA A 76 3.79 -0.31 -16.38
N ALA A 77 3.70 -0.94 -17.56
CA ALA A 77 2.70 -1.97 -17.83
C ALA A 77 3.01 -3.28 -17.10
N LEU A 78 4.28 -3.69 -17.08
CA LEU A 78 4.73 -4.88 -16.35
C LEU A 78 4.51 -4.70 -14.84
N LEU A 79 4.94 -3.57 -14.31
CA LEU A 79 4.80 -3.27 -12.90
C LEU A 79 3.32 -3.14 -12.48
N LYS A 80 2.47 -2.56 -13.33
CA LYS A 80 1.02 -2.53 -13.10
C LYS A 80 0.47 -3.94 -12.90
N LYS A 81 0.85 -4.90 -13.75
CA LYS A 81 0.39 -6.30 -13.63
C LYS A 81 0.77 -6.90 -12.29
N GLU A 82 1.96 -6.62 -11.77
CA GLU A 82 2.41 -7.15 -10.48
C GLU A 82 1.61 -6.56 -9.30
N PHE A 83 1.34 -5.24 -9.31
CA PHE A 83 0.49 -4.62 -8.30
C PHE A 83 -0.97 -5.06 -8.40
N VAL A 84 -1.50 -5.24 -9.60
CA VAL A 84 -2.85 -5.79 -9.80
C VAL A 84 -2.94 -7.23 -9.29
N ALA A 85 -1.91 -8.06 -9.54
CA ALA A 85 -1.86 -9.40 -8.98
C ALA A 85 -1.89 -9.38 -7.43
N LEU A 86 -1.18 -8.45 -6.79
CA LEU A 86 -1.27 -8.26 -5.34
C LEU A 86 -2.66 -7.79 -4.87
N ASN A 87 -3.30 -6.88 -5.62
CA ASN A 87 -4.68 -6.46 -5.35
C ASN A 87 -5.64 -7.65 -5.43
N GLU A 88 -5.50 -8.53 -6.41
CA GLU A 88 -6.37 -9.68 -6.58
C GLU A 88 -6.14 -10.75 -5.51
N GLU A 89 -4.88 -11.03 -5.19
CA GLU A 89 -4.44 -12.05 -4.24
C GLU A 89 -4.77 -11.68 -2.79
N PHE A 90 -4.45 -10.45 -2.38
CA PHE A 90 -4.55 -10.01 -0.98
C PHE A 90 -5.67 -8.98 -0.73
N LYS A 91 -6.42 -8.58 -1.76
CA LYS A 91 -7.47 -7.55 -1.68
C LYS A 91 -6.94 -6.18 -1.21
N ILE A 92 -5.67 -5.91 -1.44
CA ILE A 92 -5.02 -4.63 -1.11
C ILE A 92 -5.55 -3.53 -2.04
N LYS A 93 -6.07 -2.44 -1.49
CA LYS A 93 -6.54 -1.30 -2.30
C LYS A 93 -5.36 -0.56 -2.96
N LEU A 94 -5.47 -0.32 -4.26
CA LEU A 94 -4.52 0.51 -5.00
C LEU A 94 -5.14 1.90 -5.20
N PHE A 95 -4.50 2.93 -4.67
CA PHE A 95 -4.93 4.32 -4.78
C PHE A 95 -3.98 5.09 -5.69
N VAL A 96 -4.49 6.02 -6.48
CA VAL A 96 -3.66 6.94 -7.26
C VAL A 96 -4.03 8.38 -6.95
N CYS A 97 -3.02 9.22 -6.70
CA CYS A 97 -3.21 10.65 -6.55
C CYS A 97 -3.76 11.25 -7.84
N GLY A 98 -5.01 11.72 -7.82
CA GLY A 98 -5.67 12.28 -9.00
C GLY A 98 -4.92 13.47 -9.59
N TYR A 99 -4.32 14.31 -8.74
CA TYR A 99 -3.51 15.45 -9.19
C TYR A 99 -2.25 14.97 -9.91
N ALA A 100 -1.46 14.07 -9.30
CA ALA A 100 -0.24 13.55 -9.91
C ALA A 100 -0.53 12.80 -11.22
N PHE A 101 -1.62 12.03 -11.25
CA PHE A 101 -2.05 11.31 -12.45
C PHE A 101 -2.37 12.27 -13.61
N ARG A 102 -3.13 13.35 -13.35
CA ARG A 102 -3.45 14.36 -14.36
C ARG A 102 -2.22 15.04 -14.95
N GLN A 103 -1.16 15.22 -14.16
CA GLN A 103 0.11 15.79 -14.66
C GLN A 103 0.78 14.88 -15.71
N ILE A 104 0.51 13.57 -15.68
CA ILE A 104 1.11 12.58 -16.59
C ILE A 104 0.17 12.26 -17.75
N TRP A 105 -1.07 11.87 -17.44
CA TRP A 105 -2.03 11.33 -18.41
C TRP A 105 -3.02 12.35 -18.97
N LYS A 106 -3.05 13.58 -18.42
CA LYS A 106 -3.98 14.69 -18.75
C LYS A 106 -5.47 14.42 -18.52
N ASN A 107 -5.94 13.18 -18.74
CA ASN A 107 -7.32 12.75 -18.52
C ASN A 107 -7.36 11.68 -17.42
N VAL A 108 -8.21 11.88 -16.40
CA VAL A 108 -8.45 10.92 -15.30
C VAL A 108 -9.25 9.69 -15.71
N GLU A 109 -10.00 9.76 -16.81
CA GLU A 109 -10.74 8.59 -17.33
C GLU A 109 -9.80 7.50 -17.86
N ALA A 110 -8.52 7.83 -18.05
CA ALA A 110 -7.48 6.88 -18.40
C ALA A 110 -6.97 6.05 -17.21
N VAL A 111 -7.55 6.18 -16.01
CA VAL A 111 -7.19 5.33 -14.86
C VAL A 111 -7.72 3.91 -15.07
N ASP A 112 -6.85 2.94 -14.83
CA ASP A 112 -7.18 1.52 -14.85
C ASP A 112 -8.16 1.17 -13.70
N SER A 113 -9.14 0.31 -13.98
CA SER A 113 -10.25 0.03 -13.05
C SER A 113 -9.83 -0.63 -11.73
N HIS A 114 -8.61 -1.16 -11.64
CA HIS A 114 -8.06 -1.69 -10.39
C HIS A 114 -7.59 -0.59 -9.43
N PHE A 115 -7.51 0.66 -9.90
CA PHE A 115 -7.03 1.80 -9.12
C PHE A 115 -8.18 2.73 -8.73
N VAL A 116 -8.13 3.22 -7.50
CA VAL A 116 -9.06 4.21 -6.95
C VAL A 116 -8.40 5.58 -7.00
N ILE A 117 -9.00 6.53 -7.73
CA ILE A 117 -8.55 7.93 -7.70
C ILE A 117 -8.79 8.50 -6.31
N SER A 118 -7.76 9.12 -5.75
CA SER A 118 -7.74 9.58 -4.37
C SER A 118 -6.99 10.91 -4.23
N GLY A 119 -7.35 11.71 -3.23
CA GLY A 119 -6.77 13.02 -2.95
C GLY A 119 -5.91 13.04 -1.69
N ASN A 120 -5.41 14.23 -1.35
CA ASN A 120 -4.61 14.42 -0.14
C ASN A 120 -5.44 14.19 1.13
N MET A 121 -6.74 14.46 1.10
CA MET A 121 -7.62 14.26 2.24
C MET A 121 -7.76 12.76 2.56
N GLU A 122 -8.04 11.94 1.55
CA GLU A 122 -8.10 10.49 1.71
C GLU A 122 -6.75 9.91 2.14
N LEU A 123 -5.63 10.40 1.58
CA LEU A 123 -4.30 10.01 2.03
C LEU A 123 -4.09 10.29 3.53
N SER A 124 -4.49 11.47 4.00
CA SER A 124 -4.39 11.83 5.42
C SER A 124 -5.25 10.93 6.31
N VAL A 125 -6.47 10.62 5.88
CA VAL A 125 -7.35 9.69 6.61
C VAL A 125 -6.72 8.30 6.70
N LEU A 126 -6.24 7.76 5.57
CA LEU A 126 -5.56 6.46 5.53
C LEU A 126 -4.32 6.43 6.43
N ALA A 127 -3.56 7.52 6.46
CA ALA A 127 -2.35 7.63 7.28
C ALA A 127 -2.65 7.67 8.78
N ILE A 128 -3.75 8.31 9.18
CA ILE A 128 -4.21 8.35 10.59
C ILE A 128 -4.72 6.97 11.04
N ASP A 129 -5.41 6.25 10.15
CA ASP A 129 -5.96 4.93 10.44
C ASP A 129 -4.91 3.80 10.43
N SER A 130 -3.72 4.08 9.91
CA SER A 130 -2.60 3.15 9.84
C SER A 130 -1.68 3.27 11.05
N ASP A 131 -1.15 2.14 11.52
CA ASP A 131 -0.11 2.13 12.55
C ASP A 131 1.25 2.58 12.00
N ARG A 132 1.49 2.35 10.70
CA ARG A 132 2.76 2.64 10.03
C ARG A 132 2.52 3.19 8.63
N LEU A 133 3.22 4.27 8.30
CA LEU A 133 3.38 4.77 6.93
C LEU A 133 4.79 4.42 6.44
N MET A 134 4.89 3.74 5.30
CA MET A 134 6.16 3.43 4.65
C MET A 134 6.23 4.11 3.29
N GLU A 135 7.38 4.69 2.95
CA GLU A 135 7.55 5.51 1.75
C GLU A 135 8.67 4.98 0.83
N PHE A 136 8.39 4.94 -0.48
CA PHE A 136 9.25 4.36 -1.53
C PHE A 136 9.35 5.20 -2.81
#